data_AF-A0A1I5RIF7-F1
#
_entry.id   AF-A0A1I5RIF7-F1
#
_cell.length_a   1.000
_cell.length_b   1.000
_cell.length_c   1.000
_cell.angle_alpha   90.00
_cell.angle_beta   90.00
_cell.angle_gamma   90.00
#
_symmetry.space_group_name_H-M   'P 1'
#
loop_
_entity.id
_entity.type
_entity.pdbx_description
1 polymer ?
#
loop_
_entity_poly.entity_id
_entity_poly.type
_entity_poly.pdbx_seq_one_letter_code
_entity_poly.pdbx_strand_id
1 'polypeptide(L)'
;MDYPLRFADQLRAHLQALRKKRGLTQAQAGSLVGVSQARIAEIEANPGAVGFEQLMKLLAALGASISLRDEDEAPAFAAPASAELPDGDRRAKDRNAVHAYGRIPSPASPVAQEKGVEPAAAAPSPPEPQAPRPAADGPAPAVRGRFAATPRKGSW
;
A
#
# COMPACT_ATOMS: atom_id res chain seq x y z
N MET A 1 12.16 -15.11 -5.92
CA MET A 1 12.07 -14.82 -7.36
C MET A 1 11.94 -13.33 -7.46
N ASP A 2 12.90 -12.68 -8.11
CA ASP A 2 12.95 -11.23 -8.25
C ASP A 2 12.57 -10.87 -9.68
N TYR A 3 11.66 -9.91 -9.84
CA TYR A 3 11.23 -9.41 -11.14
C TYR A 3 11.62 -7.94 -11.22
N PRO A 4 12.62 -7.56 -12.05
CA PRO A 4 12.99 -6.17 -12.18
C PRO A 4 11.84 -5.41 -12.85
N LEU A 5 11.27 -4.47 -12.12
CA LEU A 5 10.21 -3.58 -12.63
C LEU A 5 10.83 -2.24 -13.00
N ARG A 6 10.62 -1.83 -14.25
CA ARG A 6 11.06 -0.53 -14.77
C ARG A 6 9.92 0.48 -14.81
N PHE A 7 8.67 0.01 -14.93
CA PHE A 7 7.48 0.86 -15.07
C PHE A 7 6.31 0.35 -14.22
N ALA A 8 5.46 1.26 -13.76
CA ALA A 8 4.31 0.92 -12.91
C ALA A 8 3.33 -0.06 -13.60
N ASP A 9 3.11 0.06 -14.91
CA ASP A 9 2.17 -0.80 -15.65
C ASP A 9 2.57 -2.28 -15.63
N GLN A 10 3.86 -2.59 -15.47
CA GLN A 10 4.32 -3.97 -15.33
C GLN A 10 3.74 -4.63 -14.07
N LEU A 11 3.43 -3.83 -13.05
CA LEU A 11 2.90 -4.30 -11.77
C LEU A 11 1.46 -4.83 -11.88
N ARG A 12 0.68 -4.42 -12.90
CA ARG A 12 -0.71 -4.89 -13.13
C ARG A 12 -0.78 -6.42 -13.12
N ALA A 13 0.04 -7.06 -13.95
CA ALA A 13 0.02 -8.52 -14.09
C ALA A 13 0.48 -9.20 -12.79
N HIS A 14 1.47 -8.63 -12.11
CA HIS A 14 1.98 -9.15 -10.85
C HIS A 14 0.97 -9.06 -9.71
N LEU A 15 0.26 -7.93 -9.56
CA LEU A 15 -0.79 -7.78 -8.54
C LEU A 15 -1.92 -8.80 -8.74
N GLN A 16 -2.42 -8.93 -9.98
CA GLN A 16 -3.46 -9.91 -10.30
C GLN A 16 -2.99 -11.34 -10.04
N ALA A 17 -1.77 -11.69 -10.44
CA ALA A 17 -1.20 -13.01 -10.22
C ALA A 17 -1.01 -13.32 -8.72
N LEU A 18 -0.47 -12.39 -7.94
CA LEU A 18 -0.30 -12.54 -6.49
C LEU A 18 -1.64 -12.70 -5.77
N ARG A 19 -2.64 -11.91 -6.14
CA ARG A 19 -4.00 -12.03 -5.59
C ARG A 19 -4.60 -13.40 -5.89
N LYS A 20 -4.54 -13.85 -7.15
CA LYS A 20 -5.03 -15.17 -7.58
C LYS A 20 -4.28 -16.31 -6.91
N LYS A 21 -2.95 -16.21 -6.77
CA LYS A 21 -2.11 -17.18 -6.08
C LYS A 21 -2.54 -17.40 -4.63
N ARG A 22 -3.14 -16.38 -4.00
CA ARG A 22 -3.68 -16.45 -2.63
C ARG A 22 -5.15 -16.86 -2.56
N GLY A 23 -5.81 -17.09 -3.70
CA GLY A 23 -7.23 -17.40 -3.75
C GLY A 23 -8.14 -16.24 -3.33
N LEU A 24 -7.65 -14.99 -3.38
CA LEU A 24 -8.42 -13.82 -2.96
C LEU A 24 -9.25 -13.26 -4.12
N THR A 25 -10.50 -12.89 -3.85
CA THR A 25 -11.28 -12.01 -4.72
C THR A 25 -10.82 -10.56 -4.60
N GLN A 26 -11.19 -9.70 -5.54
CA GLN A 26 -10.91 -8.27 -5.44
C GLN A 26 -11.56 -7.65 -4.20
N ALA A 27 -12.76 -8.09 -3.82
CA ALA A 27 -13.45 -7.62 -2.63
C ALA A 27 -12.69 -8.00 -1.35
N GLN A 28 -12.22 -9.26 -1.27
CA GLN A 28 -11.42 -9.72 -0.12
C GLN A 28 -10.10 -8.97 0.00
N ALA A 29 -9.40 -8.75 -1.13
CA ALA A 29 -8.19 -7.92 -1.14
C ALA A 29 -8.49 -6.48 -0.70
N GLY A 30 -9.64 -5.93 -1.12
CA GLY A 30 -10.11 -4.62 -0.69
C GLY A 30 -10.33 -4.54 0.81
N SER A 31 -11.00 -5.54 1.39
CA SER A 31 -11.20 -5.64 2.84
C SER A 31 -9.89 -5.67 3.64
N LEU A 32 -8.85 -6.33 3.14
CA LEU A 32 -7.53 -6.37 3.80
C LEU A 32 -6.82 -5.01 3.80
N VAL A 33 -7.09 -4.17 2.80
CA VAL A 33 -6.42 -2.87 2.63
C VAL A 33 -7.35 -1.69 3.02
N GLY A 34 -8.59 -1.98 3.43
CA GLY A 34 -9.58 -0.97 3.82
C GLY A 34 -10.17 -0.18 2.65
N VAL A 35 -10.29 -0.78 1.47
CA VAL A 35 -10.85 -0.14 0.26
C VAL A 35 -11.95 -0.98 -0.39
N SER A 36 -12.77 -0.36 -1.24
CA SER A 36 -13.84 -1.06 -1.96
C SER A 36 -13.30 -2.02 -3.03
N GLN A 37 -14.12 -3.00 -3.43
CA GLN A 37 -13.81 -3.89 -4.56
C GLN A 37 -13.53 -3.10 -5.84
N ALA A 38 -14.36 -2.12 -6.16
CA ALA A 38 -14.19 -1.28 -7.35
C ALA A 38 -12.84 -0.56 -7.32
N ARG A 39 -12.43 -0.07 -6.15
CA ARG A 39 -11.12 0.56 -5.98
C ARG A 39 -9.96 -0.41 -6.21
N ILE A 40 -10.07 -1.67 -5.77
CA ILE A 40 -9.08 -2.70 -6.11
C ILE A 40 -9.02 -2.96 -7.62
N ALA A 41 -10.17 -3.03 -8.29
CA ALA A 41 -10.20 -3.22 -9.74
C ALA A 41 -9.51 -2.06 -10.48
N GLU A 42 -9.74 -0.81 -10.04
CA GLU A 42 -9.05 0.37 -10.56
C GLU A 42 -7.54 0.33 -10.29
N ILE A 43 -7.11 -0.06 -9.09
CA ILE A 43 -5.69 -0.20 -8.74
C ILE A 43 -5.03 -1.29 -9.60
N GLU A 44 -5.68 -2.44 -9.75
CA GLU A 44 -5.17 -3.54 -10.60
C GLU A 44 -5.10 -3.12 -12.07
N ALA A 45 -6.04 -2.29 -12.53
CA ALA A 45 -5.98 -1.73 -13.87
C ALA A 45 -4.84 -0.70 -13.98
N ASN A 46 -4.79 0.33 -13.15
CA ASN A 46 -3.80 1.39 -13.26
C ASN A 46 -3.03 1.57 -11.94
N PRO A 47 -2.03 0.72 -11.67
CA PRO A 47 -1.24 0.81 -10.44
C PRO A 47 -0.38 2.06 -10.36
N GLY A 48 -0.08 2.73 -11.49
CA GLY A 48 0.66 3.98 -11.52
C GLY A 48 -0.15 5.21 -11.10
N ALA A 49 -1.48 5.14 -11.12
CA ALA A 49 -2.35 6.26 -10.75
C ALA A 49 -2.69 6.32 -9.25
N VAL A 50 -2.15 5.40 -8.44
CA VAL A 50 -2.38 5.39 -6.99
C VAL A 50 -1.13 5.79 -6.23
N GLY A 51 -1.32 6.37 -5.05
CA GLY A 51 -0.22 6.75 -4.18
C GLY A 51 0.63 5.54 -3.78
N PHE A 52 1.95 5.75 -3.71
CA PHE A 52 2.91 4.69 -3.41
C PHE A 52 2.62 3.95 -2.09
N GLU A 53 2.19 4.67 -1.05
CA GLU A 53 1.81 4.06 0.23
C GLU A 53 0.65 3.07 0.10
N GLN A 54 -0.38 3.43 -0.67
CA GLN A 54 -1.53 2.56 -0.91
C GLN A 54 -1.12 1.30 -1.67
N LEU A 55 -0.22 1.46 -2.65
CA LEU A 55 0.34 0.36 -3.41
C LEU A 55 1.16 -0.59 -2.52
N MET A 56 1.97 -0.05 -1.61
CA MET A 56 2.73 -0.84 -0.64
C MET A 56 1.82 -1.60 0.32
N LYS A 57 0.74 -0.99 0.82
CA LYS A 57 -0.26 -1.69 1.66
C LYS A 57 -0.90 -2.86 0.92
N LEU A 58 -1.26 -2.66 -0.36
CA LEU A 58 -1.78 -3.74 -1.19
C LEU A 58 -0.75 -4.86 -1.40
N LEU A 59 0.49 -4.52 -1.73
CA LEU A 59 1.57 -5.51 -1.88
C LEU A 59 1.79 -6.29 -0.59
N ALA A 60 1.79 -5.64 0.57
CA ALA A 60 1.90 -6.31 1.87
C ALA A 60 0.71 -7.23 2.16
N ALA A 61 -0.53 -6.82 1.85
CA ALA A 61 -1.72 -7.68 1.95
C ALA A 61 -1.65 -8.88 1.00
N LEU A 62 -1.04 -8.69 -0.18
CA LEU A 62 -0.66 -9.73 -1.13
C LEU A 62 0.71 -10.36 -0.84
N GLY A 63 1.30 -10.03 0.33
CA GLY A 63 2.57 -10.47 0.91
C GLY A 63 3.68 -10.63 -0.12
N ALA A 64 3.79 -9.59 -0.92
CA ALA A 64 4.97 -9.19 -1.63
C ALA A 64 5.59 -7.97 -0.92
N SER A 65 6.86 -7.73 -1.19
CA SER A 65 7.62 -6.58 -0.72
C SER A 65 8.32 -5.91 -1.90
N ILE A 66 8.70 -4.65 -1.76
CA ILE A 66 9.55 -3.93 -2.71
C ILE A 66 10.96 -3.88 -2.14
N SER A 67 11.95 -4.12 -2.99
CA SER A 67 13.37 -3.89 -2.69
C SER A 67 13.94 -2.88 -3.67
N LEU A 68 14.67 -1.89 -3.16
CA LEU A 68 15.47 -0.99 -3.99
C LEU A 68 16.84 -1.61 -4.22
N ARG A 69 17.30 -1.64 -5.47
CA ARG A 69 18.66 -2.05 -5.85
C ARG A 69 19.25 -0.96 -6.71
N ASP A 70 20.48 -0.57 -6.41
CA ASP A 70 21.30 0.23 -7.31
C ASP A 70 21.87 -0.72 -8.38
N GLU A 71 21.66 -0.37 -9.66
CA GLU A 71 22.13 -1.19 -10.80
C GLU A 71 23.60 -0.90 -11.12
N ASP A 72 24.13 0.23 -10.64
CA ASP A 72 25.52 0.66 -10.83
C ASP A 72 26.43 0.21 -9.67
N GLU A 73 25.84 -0.21 -8.55
CA GLU A 73 26.57 -0.84 -7.46
C GLU A 73 26.85 -2.31 -7.81
N ALA A 74 28.00 -2.54 -8.45
CA ALA A 74 28.57 -3.88 -8.58
C ALA A 74 28.56 -4.56 -7.20
N PRO A 75 28.20 -5.85 -7.09
CA PRO A 75 28.06 -6.49 -5.79
C PRO A 75 29.38 -6.34 -5.03
N ALA A 76 29.33 -5.54 -3.95
CA ALA A 76 30.45 -5.39 -3.04
C ALA A 76 30.83 -6.79 -2.57
N PHE A 77 31.95 -7.27 -3.10
CA PHE A 77 32.64 -8.52 -2.82
C PHE A 77 31.97 -9.31 -1.69
N ALA A 78 31.24 -10.37 -2.05
CA ALA A 78 31.14 -11.50 -1.14
C ALA A 78 32.58 -11.97 -0.92
N ALA A 79 33.22 -11.46 0.13
CA ALA A 79 34.53 -11.93 0.56
C ALA A 79 34.39 -13.44 0.72
N PRO A 80 35.20 -14.26 0.03
CA PRO A 80 35.18 -15.68 0.29
C PRO A 80 35.60 -15.85 1.75
N ALA A 81 34.66 -16.25 2.59
CA ALA A 81 34.92 -16.80 3.91
C ALA A 81 35.61 -18.16 3.74
N SER A 82 36.86 -18.13 3.25
CA SER A 82 37.81 -19.24 3.14
C SER A 82 39.17 -18.64 2.79
N ALA A 83 39.72 -17.82 3.68
CA ALA A 83 41.17 -17.65 3.77
C ALA A 83 41.60 -18.44 5.01
N GLU A 84 42.03 -19.68 4.76
CA GLU A 84 42.76 -20.51 5.72
C GLU A 84 43.90 -19.70 6.35
N LEU A 85 44.09 -19.93 7.65
CA LEU A 85 45.17 -19.40 8.46
C LEU A 85 46.54 -19.75 7.87
N PRO A 86 47.47 -18.81 7.69
CA PRO A 86 48.89 -19.10 7.73
C PRO A 86 49.35 -19.09 9.19
N ASP A 87 49.82 -20.25 9.65
CA ASP A 87 50.65 -20.41 10.84
C ASP A 87 51.97 -19.64 10.63
N GLY A 88 52.38 -18.79 11.58
CA GLY A 88 53.63 -18.05 11.46
C GLY A 88 53.71 -16.75 12.26
N ASP A 89 54.34 -16.85 13.42
CA ASP A 89 55.15 -15.81 14.09
C ASP A 89 54.51 -14.43 14.34
N ARG A 90 53.87 -14.32 15.51
CA ARG A 90 53.61 -13.01 16.15
C ARG A 90 54.92 -12.41 16.66
N ARG A 91 55.54 -11.52 15.88
CA ARG A 91 56.48 -10.55 16.44
C ARG A 91 56.48 -9.19 15.74
N ALA A 92 56.18 -8.19 16.56
CA ALA A 92 56.58 -6.79 16.51
C ALA A 92 55.81 -5.81 15.58
N LYS A 93 55.18 -4.85 16.28
CA LYS A 93 55.19 -3.39 16.02
C LYS A 93 54.97 -2.96 14.57
N ASP A 94 53.80 -2.38 14.33
CA ASP A 94 53.81 -0.93 14.18
C ASP A 94 52.49 -0.27 14.56
N ARG A 95 52.64 0.92 15.13
CA ARG A 95 51.56 1.79 15.56
C ARG A 95 51.28 2.76 14.42
N ASN A 96 50.03 3.22 14.36
CA ASN A 96 49.59 4.48 13.75
C ASN A 96 49.08 4.41 12.29
N ALA A 97 47.76 4.32 12.15
CA ALA A 97 47.01 5.11 11.18
C ALA A 97 45.60 5.34 11.73
N VAL A 98 45.50 6.42 12.51
CA VAL A 98 44.26 7.02 13.00
C VAL A 98 43.69 7.88 11.86
N HIS A 99 42.39 7.74 11.57
CA HIS A 99 41.47 8.64 10.83
C HIS A 99 40.54 7.78 9.95
N ALA A 100 39.22 7.96 9.89
CA ALA A 100 38.30 8.82 10.59
C ALA A 100 36.91 8.29 10.21
N TYR A 101 36.10 7.86 11.17
CA TYR A 101 34.64 7.89 11.00
C TYR A 101 34.07 8.78 12.09
N GLY A 102 33.42 9.84 11.59
CA GLY A 102 32.89 10.94 12.36
C GLY A 102 32.00 10.46 13.49
N ARG A 103 32.41 10.87 14.69
CA ARG A 103 31.60 11.03 15.88
C ARG A 103 30.24 11.65 15.51
N ILE A 104 29.16 10.88 15.64
CA ILE A 104 27.80 11.42 15.68
C ILE A 104 27.60 11.94 17.12
N PRO A 105 27.46 13.25 17.36
CA PRO A 105 26.97 13.71 18.64
C PRO A 105 25.46 13.47 18.71
N SER A 106 25.05 12.62 19.66
CA SER A 106 23.68 12.51 20.13
C SER A 106 23.27 13.81 20.82
N PRO A 107 22.18 14.50 20.42
CA PRO A 107 21.61 15.53 21.25
C PRO A 107 20.72 14.89 22.32
N ALA A 108 21.22 14.94 23.55
CA ALA A 108 20.45 14.69 24.75
C ALA A 108 19.23 15.62 24.82
N SER A 109 18.07 15.05 25.13
CA SER A 109 16.84 15.78 25.44
C SER A 109 17.01 16.64 26.69
N PRO A 110 16.52 17.89 26.71
CA PRO A 110 16.19 18.57 27.95
C PRO A 110 14.70 18.43 28.26
N VAL A 111 14.42 17.87 29.42
CA VAL A 111 13.16 18.01 30.16
C VAL A 111 13.10 19.44 30.72
N ALA A 112 12.02 20.17 30.45
CA ALA A 112 11.59 21.32 31.26
C ALA A 112 10.07 21.46 31.20
N GLN A 113 9.46 21.50 32.39
CA GLN A 113 8.04 21.60 32.67
C GLN A 113 7.54 23.06 32.66
N GLU A 114 6.31 23.19 32.16
CA GLU A 114 5.16 24.02 32.59
C GLU A 114 5.32 25.51 32.98
N LYS A 115 4.52 26.35 32.30
CA LYS A 115 3.56 27.27 32.98
C LYS A 115 2.45 27.70 32.02
N GLY A 116 1.22 27.62 32.52
CA GLY A 116 0.00 27.63 31.73
C GLY A 116 -0.57 28.99 31.35
N VAL A 117 -1.56 28.92 30.45
CA VAL A 117 -2.68 29.86 30.30
C VAL A 117 -3.89 29.04 29.80
N GLU A 118 -4.89 28.89 30.66
CA GLU A 118 -6.28 28.51 30.35
C GLU A 118 -7.12 29.81 30.21
N PRO A 119 -8.37 29.79 29.72
CA PRO A 119 -8.85 29.34 28.42
C PRO A 119 -9.62 30.48 27.70
N ALA A 120 -9.79 30.41 26.37
CA ALA A 120 -10.73 31.29 25.67
C ALA A 120 -11.43 30.61 24.50
N ALA A 121 -12.74 30.45 24.68
CA ALA A 121 -13.80 30.55 23.68
C ALA A 121 -13.92 29.48 22.58
N ALA A 122 -14.87 28.57 22.83
CA ALA A 122 -16.00 28.22 21.95
C ALA A 122 -15.71 27.91 20.47
N ALA A 123 -15.64 26.61 20.18
CA ALA A 123 -15.85 26.06 18.85
C ALA A 123 -17.29 26.33 18.35
N PRO A 124 -17.51 26.69 17.07
CA PRO A 124 -18.79 26.50 16.44
C PRO A 124 -18.93 25.03 16.01
N SER A 125 -19.99 24.38 16.49
CA SER A 125 -20.41 23.02 16.16
C SER A 125 -20.61 22.82 14.65
N PRO A 126 -20.33 21.62 14.10
CA PRO A 126 -20.72 21.28 12.73
C PRO A 126 -22.25 21.23 12.60
N PRO A 127 -22.83 21.59 11.44
CA PRO A 127 -24.28 21.56 11.26
C PRO A 127 -24.83 20.13 11.27
N GLU A 128 -25.93 19.98 11.99
CA GLU A 128 -26.71 18.76 12.22
C GLU A 128 -27.23 18.13 10.90
N PRO A 129 -27.25 16.79 10.75
CA PRO A 129 -27.79 16.13 9.56
C PRO A 129 -29.31 16.30 9.49
N GLN A 130 -29.79 16.95 8.42
CA GLN A 130 -31.22 17.11 8.16
C GLN A 130 -31.88 15.72 7.98
N ALA A 131 -32.88 15.43 8.82
CA ALA A 131 -33.74 14.27 8.68
C ALA A 131 -34.49 14.29 7.32
N PRO A 132 -34.73 13.14 6.69
CA PRO A 132 -35.44 13.07 5.42
C PRO A 132 -36.88 13.57 5.57
N ARG A 133 -37.29 14.48 4.68
CA ARG A 133 -38.67 14.94 4.56
C ARG A 133 -39.58 13.75 4.22
N PRO A 134 -40.78 13.63 4.84
CA PRO A 134 -41.71 12.56 4.50
C PRO A 134 -42.20 12.69 3.05
N ALA A 135 -42.38 11.53 2.42
CA ALA A 135 -42.86 11.37 1.07
C ALA A 135 -44.15 12.17 0.83
N ALA A 136 -44.13 13.02 -0.19
CA ALA A 136 -45.36 13.53 -0.77
C ALA A 136 -45.92 12.45 -1.68
N ASP A 137 -47.02 11.85 -1.26
CA ASP A 137 -47.94 11.09 -2.09
C ASP A 137 -48.35 11.96 -3.29
N GLY A 138 -47.91 11.54 -4.48
CA GLY A 138 -48.30 12.10 -5.77
C GLY A 138 -48.81 10.95 -6.65
N PRO A 139 -49.92 11.16 -7.39
CA PRO A 139 -50.82 10.07 -7.78
C PRO A 139 -50.29 9.16 -8.89
N ALA A 140 -50.75 7.90 -8.82
CA ALA A 140 -50.52 6.81 -9.76
C ALA A 140 -50.79 7.21 -11.23
N PRO A 141 -49.93 6.81 -12.18
CA PRO A 141 -50.29 6.86 -13.60
C PRO A 141 -51.23 5.72 -13.96
N ALA A 142 -52.30 6.09 -14.67
CA ALA A 142 -53.40 5.25 -15.10
C ALA A 142 -52.97 4.02 -15.91
N VAL A 143 -53.58 2.89 -15.54
CA VAL A 143 -53.65 1.64 -16.30
C VAL A 143 -54.07 1.92 -17.74
N ARG A 144 -53.22 1.55 -18.70
CA ARG A 144 -53.60 1.40 -20.11
C ARG A 144 -53.10 0.07 -20.64
N GLY A 145 -54.04 -0.69 -21.21
CA GLY A 145 -53.76 -1.56 -22.34
C GLY A 145 -53.56 -3.03 -22.02
N ARG A 146 -54.67 -3.77 -21.91
CA ARG A 146 -54.73 -5.19 -22.28
C ARG A 146 -54.18 -5.35 -23.69
N PHE A 147 -53.09 -6.11 -23.84
CA PHE A 147 -52.80 -6.82 -25.08
C PHE A 147 -52.91 -8.32 -24.81
N ALA A 148 -53.97 -8.90 -25.34
CA ALA A 148 -54.07 -10.32 -25.58
C ALA A 148 -53.32 -10.64 -26.87
N ALA A 149 -52.33 -11.53 -26.81
CA ALA A 149 -51.88 -12.28 -27.97
C ALA A 149 -51.36 -13.64 -27.47
N THR A 150 -52.02 -14.69 -27.95
CA THR A 150 -51.83 -16.10 -27.64
C THR A 150 -50.49 -16.65 -28.17
N PRO A 151 -49.92 -17.70 -27.55
CA PRO A 151 -48.74 -18.37 -28.08
C PRO A 151 -49.14 -19.28 -29.25
N ARG A 152 -48.50 -19.11 -30.42
CA ARG A 152 -48.56 -20.10 -31.50
C ARG A 152 -47.54 -21.20 -31.23
N LYS A 153 -48.06 -22.38 -30.93
CA LYS A 153 -47.40 -23.69 -30.98
C LYS A 153 -47.39 -24.18 -32.43
N GLY A 154 -46.28 -24.76 -32.90
CA GLY A 154 -46.17 -25.48 -34.18
C GLY A 154 -44.81 -25.20 -34.86
N SER A 155 -43.84 -26.10 -34.70
CA SER A 155 -43.45 -27.10 -35.70
C SER A 155 -42.52 -26.51 -36.76
N TRP A 156 -41.22 -26.77 -36.67
CA TRP A 156 -40.40 -27.68 -37.50
C TRP A 156 -38.98 -27.68 -36.91
#